data_AF-S7R8S3-F1
#
_entry.id   AF-S7R8S3-F1
#
_cell.length_a   1.000
_cell.length_b   1.000
_cell.length_c   1.000
_cell.angle_alpha   90.00
_cell.angle_beta   90.00
_cell.angle_gamma   90.00
#
_symmetry.space_group_name_H-M   'P 1'
#
loop_
_entity.id
_entity.type
_entity.pdbx_description
1 polymer ?
#
loop_
_entity_poly.entity_id
_entity_poly.type
_entity_poly.pdbx_seq_one_letter_code
_entity_poly.pdbx_strand_id
1 'polypeptide(L)'
;IFADMFALPPSDSNESYERRPCIQMPDSAEDLEAVLRLLYYETTLSLERLDPKTPSIVDPILSIATKYEIRVLREPIIKQLTEDWPTTLKAWDVLEKEIAVMLKAAYDDPVVFIMDDHLPEPVSAIRLAYKCGVPTILPAAFYHLSRLPMRWDRTELKTIG
;
A
#
# COMPACT_ATOMS: atom_id res chain seq x y z
N ILE A 1 -2.98 6.37 21.69
CA ILE A 1 -1.94 5.31 21.72
C ILE A 1 -0.57 5.84 22.15
N PHE A 2 0.19 6.60 21.33
CA PHE A 2 1.52 7.09 21.76
C PHE A 2 1.46 7.94 23.04
N ALA A 3 0.52 8.87 23.14
CA ALA A 3 0.33 9.67 24.36
C ALA A 3 0.09 8.80 25.60
N ASP A 4 -0.69 7.73 25.45
CA ASP A 4 -0.98 6.79 26.55
C ASP A 4 0.26 5.99 26.93
N MET A 5 1.09 5.58 25.96
CA MET A 5 2.38 4.92 26.21
C MET A 5 3.34 5.81 27.02
N PHE A 6 3.35 7.12 26.76
CA PHE A 6 4.16 8.08 27.51
C PHE A 6 3.54 8.50 28.86
N ALA A 7 2.23 8.27 29.05
CA ALA A 7 1.52 8.62 30.29
C ALA A 7 1.63 7.53 31.38
N LEU A 8 2.11 6.33 31.02
CA LEU A 8 2.36 5.27 31.99
C LEU A 8 3.49 5.68 32.94
N PRO A 9 3.31 5.52 34.27
CA PRO A 9 4.35 5.86 35.23
C PRO A 9 5.60 5.03 34.93
N PRO A 10 6.81 5.63 34.95
CA PRO A 10 8.03 4.88 34.76
C PRO A 10 8.14 3.84 35.88
N SER A 11 8.09 2.55 35.55
CA SER A 11 8.48 1.50 36.46
C SER A 11 10.00 1.47 36.58
N ASP A 12 10.55 1.08 37.74
CA ASP A 12 12.00 0.93 37.97
C ASP A 12 12.68 -0.05 36.99
N SER A 13 11.90 -0.79 36.20
CA SER A 13 12.32 -1.70 35.13
C SER A 13 12.39 -1.06 33.73
N ASN A 14 12.03 0.21 33.56
CA ASN A 14 12.07 0.84 32.24
C ASN A 14 13.51 1.23 31.89
N GLU A 15 13.99 0.77 30.74
CA GLU A 15 15.27 1.20 30.20
C GLU A 15 15.30 2.73 30.06
N SER A 16 16.40 3.33 30.48
CA SER A 16 16.64 4.76 30.32
C SER A 16 17.65 4.99 29.22
N TYR A 17 17.34 5.89 28.29
CA TYR A 17 18.30 6.38 27.29
C TYR A 17 18.59 7.85 27.60
N GLU A 18 19.87 8.20 27.79
CA GLU A 18 20.28 9.57 28.18
C GLU A 18 19.51 10.15 29.39
N ARG A 19 19.24 9.30 30.40
CA ARG A 19 18.44 9.62 31.60
C ARG A 19 16.98 9.99 31.32
N ARG A 20 16.46 9.72 30.12
CA ARG A 20 15.04 9.85 29.77
C ARG A 20 14.41 8.45 29.71
N PRO A 21 13.13 8.32 30.06
CA PRO A 21 12.40 7.06 29.85
C PRO A 21 12.48 6.66 28.38
N CYS A 22 12.96 5.45 28.11
CA CYS A 22 12.98 4.87 26.77
C CYS A 22 11.83 3.85 26.67
N ILE A 23 11.12 3.89 25.54
CA ILE A 23 10.09 2.90 25.22
C ILE A 23 10.64 2.07 24.05
N GLN A 24 10.84 0.78 24.30
CA GLN A 24 11.21 -0.16 23.26
C GLN A 24 10.00 -0.44 22.37
N MET A 25 10.14 -0.14 21.08
CA MET A 25 9.12 -0.44 20.09
C MET A 25 9.50 -1.73 19.36
N PRO A 26 8.56 -2.68 19.20
CA PRO A 26 8.84 -3.94 18.50
C PRO A 26 8.83 -3.80 16.96
N ASP A 27 8.59 -2.59 16.44
CA ASP A 27 8.53 -2.30 15.01
C ASP A 27 9.91 -1.98 14.44
N SER A 28 10.07 -2.15 13.12
CA SER A 28 11.28 -1.77 12.42
C SER A 28 11.53 -0.26 12.54
N ALA A 29 12.81 0.11 12.66
CA ALA A 29 13.21 1.51 12.68
C ALA A 29 12.86 2.21 11.36
N GLU A 30 13.00 1.52 10.24
CA GLU A 30 12.69 2.00 8.90
C GLU A 30 11.18 2.29 8.73
N ASP A 31 10.31 1.40 9.20
CA ASP A 31 8.85 1.58 9.14
C ASP A 31 8.40 2.76 10.01
N LEU A 32 8.96 2.88 11.21
CA LEU A 32 8.70 4.02 12.10
C LEU A 32 9.22 5.33 11.53
N GLU A 33 10.42 5.33 10.93
CA GLU A 33 10.98 6.51 10.28
C GLU A 33 10.06 6.99 9.15
N ALA A 34 9.56 6.09 8.29
CA ALA A 34 8.65 6.44 7.21
C ALA A 34 7.38 7.15 7.72
N VAL A 35 6.78 6.66 8.82
CA VAL A 35 5.63 7.29 9.46
C VAL A 35 5.99 8.63 10.08
N LEU A 36 7.08 8.72 10.84
CA LEU A 36 7.51 9.95 11.47
C LEU A 36 7.86 11.02 10.43
N ARG A 37 8.43 10.62 9.29
CA ARG A 37 8.72 11.54 8.19
C ARG A 37 7.46 12.20 7.67
N LEU A 38 6.39 11.44 7.47
CA LEU A 38 5.08 11.96 7.06
C LEU A 38 4.38 12.79 8.14
N LEU A 39 4.53 12.43 9.42
CA LEU A 39 3.89 13.20 10.48
C LEU A 39 4.56 14.56 10.73
N TYR A 40 5.88 14.65 10.55
CA TYR A 40 6.65 15.84 10.94
C TYR A 40 7.18 16.67 9.76
N TYR A 41 7.43 16.07 8.59
CA TYR A 41 8.09 16.75 7.47
C TYR A 41 7.22 16.80 6.22
N GLU A 42 6.62 15.69 5.83
CA GLU A 42 5.84 15.57 4.60
C GLU A 42 4.34 15.59 4.91
N THR A 43 3.69 16.75 4.78
CA THR A 43 2.27 16.91 5.14
C THR A 43 1.30 16.05 4.32
N THR A 44 1.74 15.48 3.19
CA THR A 44 0.92 14.64 2.32
C THR A 44 1.73 13.53 1.64
N LEU A 45 1.20 12.31 1.64
CA LEU A 45 1.71 11.21 0.82
C LEU A 45 1.18 11.36 -0.62
N SER A 46 2.07 11.60 -1.58
CA SER A 46 1.71 11.68 -3.00
C SER A 46 1.68 10.27 -3.59
N LEU A 47 0.49 9.71 -3.76
CA LEU A 47 0.27 8.44 -4.43
C LEU A 47 -0.33 8.71 -5.82
N GLU A 48 0.31 8.17 -6.85
CA GLU A 48 -0.23 8.23 -8.20
C GLU A 48 -1.32 7.17 -8.38
N ARG A 49 -2.40 7.55 -9.05
CA ARG A 49 -3.52 6.63 -9.31
C ARG A 49 -3.03 5.46 -10.16
N LEU A 50 -3.40 4.24 -9.74
CA LEU A 50 -3.00 2.98 -10.38
C LEU A 50 -1.49 2.70 -10.38
N ASP A 51 -0.69 3.39 -9.55
CA ASP A 51 0.74 3.13 -9.49
C ASP A 51 1.01 1.71 -8.95
N PRO A 52 1.69 0.83 -9.73
CA PRO A 52 2.04 -0.53 -9.30
C PRO A 52 2.89 -0.58 -8.04
N LYS A 53 3.61 0.49 -7.71
CA LYS A 53 4.46 0.59 -6.51
C LYS A 53 3.68 0.98 -5.26
N THR A 54 2.42 1.41 -5.40
CA THR A 54 1.58 1.84 -4.27
C THR A 54 1.60 0.84 -3.12
N PRO A 55 1.36 -0.48 -3.32
CA PRO A 55 1.37 -1.44 -2.21
C PRO A 55 2.69 -1.45 -1.43
N SER A 56 3.84 -1.40 -2.11
CA SER A 56 5.16 -1.41 -1.48
C SER A 56 5.47 -0.11 -0.74
N ILE A 57 5.02 1.02 -1.28
CA ILE A 57 5.18 2.34 -0.63
C ILE A 57 4.34 2.41 0.64
N VAL A 58 3.08 1.99 0.56
CA VAL A 58 2.14 2.18 1.66
C VAL A 58 2.18 1.07 2.70
N ASP A 59 2.71 -0.12 2.41
CA ASP A 59 2.78 -1.23 3.37
C ASP A 59 3.41 -0.86 4.73
N PRO A 60 4.62 -0.28 4.80
CA PRO A 60 5.23 0.09 6.09
C PRO A 60 4.41 1.16 6.82
N ILE A 61 3.94 2.17 6.09
CA ILE A 61 3.19 3.31 6.64
C ILE A 61 1.83 2.85 7.17
N LEU A 62 1.08 2.11 6.35
CA LEU A 62 -0.26 1.65 6.68
C LEU A 62 -0.22 0.62 7.80
N SER A 63 0.80 -0.24 7.86
CA SER A 63 0.95 -1.22 8.95
C SER A 63 1.07 -0.53 10.31
N ILE A 64 1.99 0.43 10.44
CA ILE A 64 2.19 1.21 11.67
C ILE A 64 0.96 2.08 11.95
N ALA A 65 0.40 2.76 10.94
CA ALA A 65 -0.80 3.58 11.11
C ALA A 65 -2.02 2.75 11.55
N THR A 66 -2.12 1.49 11.14
CA THR A 66 -3.15 0.55 11.61
C THR A 66 -2.91 0.17 13.06
N LYS A 67 -1.69 -0.26 13.39
CA LYS A 67 -1.31 -0.73 14.73
C LYS A 67 -1.46 0.36 15.80
N TYR A 68 -1.08 1.59 15.47
CA TYR A 68 -1.09 2.74 16.39
C TYR A 68 -2.27 3.69 16.16
N GLU A 69 -3.26 3.28 15.36
CA GLU A 69 -4.50 4.03 15.09
C GLU A 69 -4.27 5.47 14.60
N ILE A 70 -3.25 5.66 13.76
CA ILE A 70 -2.86 6.96 13.19
C ILE A 70 -3.77 7.29 12.00
N ARG A 71 -5.01 7.71 12.29
CA ARG A 71 -6.07 7.93 11.29
C ARG A 71 -5.69 8.90 10.18
N VAL A 72 -4.94 9.96 10.52
CA VAL A 72 -4.47 10.99 9.58
C VAL A 72 -3.64 10.41 8.43
N LEU A 73 -2.91 9.31 8.65
CA LEU A 73 -2.17 8.61 7.59
C LEU A 73 -3.01 7.47 6.98
N ARG A 74 -3.76 6.75 7.81
CA ARG A 74 -4.54 5.58 7.38
C ARG A 74 -5.65 5.93 6.41
N GLU A 75 -6.44 6.96 6.70
CA GLU A 75 -7.64 7.29 5.91
C GLU A 75 -7.32 7.71 4.46
N PRO A 76 -6.33 8.59 4.19
CA PRO A 76 -5.95 8.93 2.82
C PRO A 76 -5.44 7.73 2.02
N ILE A 77 -4.65 6.86 2.64
CA ILE A 77 -4.13 5.65 1.97
C ILE A 77 -5.29 4.71 1.62
N ILE A 78 -6.22 4.47 2.54
CA ILE A 78 -7.40 3.63 2.26
C ILE A 78 -8.23 4.24 1.13
N LYS A 79 -8.43 5.55 1.14
CA LYS A 79 -9.15 6.24 0.07
C LYS A 79 -8.49 5.99 -1.28
N GLN A 80 -7.17 6.17 -1.38
CA GLN A 80 -6.42 5.88 -2.60
C GLN A 80 -6.58 4.43 -3.03
N LEU A 81 -6.41 3.47 -2.10
CA LEU A 81 -6.59 2.05 -2.40
C LEU A 81 -8.00 1.73 -2.91
N THR A 82 -9.05 2.39 -2.39
CA THR A 82 -10.43 2.20 -2.89
C THR A 82 -10.71 2.86 -4.24
N GLU A 83 -9.92 3.86 -4.62
CA GLU A 83 -9.97 4.44 -5.96
C GLU A 83 -9.28 3.52 -6.97
N ASP A 84 -8.15 2.91 -6.59
CA ASP A 84 -7.42 1.95 -7.41
C ASP A 84 -8.12 0.59 -7.49
N TRP A 85 -8.89 0.21 -6.47
CA TRP A 85 -9.66 -1.03 -6.37
C TRP A 85 -11.15 -0.73 -6.12
N PRO A 86 -11.92 -0.52 -7.20
CA PRO A 86 -13.28 0.00 -7.10
C PRO A 86 -14.23 -0.89 -6.32
N THR A 87 -14.97 -0.32 -5.37
CA THR A 87 -15.90 -1.07 -4.51
C THR A 87 -17.31 -1.26 -5.11
N THR A 88 -17.54 -0.78 -6.34
CA THR A 88 -18.83 -0.90 -7.04
C THR A 88 -18.62 -1.35 -8.49
N LEU A 89 -19.58 -2.13 -9.02
CA LEU A 89 -19.52 -2.60 -10.42
C LEU A 89 -19.46 -1.44 -11.43
N LYS A 90 -20.22 -0.37 -11.19
CA LYS A 90 -20.20 0.80 -12.07
C LYS A 90 -18.83 1.46 -12.14
N ALA A 91 -18.14 1.58 -11.01
CA ALA A 91 -16.79 2.15 -10.97
C ALA A 91 -15.77 1.19 -11.60
N TRP A 92 -15.96 -0.13 -11.42
CA TRP A 92 -15.17 -1.14 -12.13
C TRP A 92 -15.30 -1.02 -13.65
N ASP A 93 -16.52 -0.89 -14.18
CA ASP A 93 -16.76 -0.76 -15.61
C ASP A 93 -16.11 0.51 -16.20
N VAL A 94 -16.01 1.58 -15.42
CA VAL A 94 -15.30 2.81 -15.80
C VAL A 94 -13.79 2.55 -15.85
N LEU A 95 -13.22 1.98 -14.79
CA LEU A 95 -11.80 1.65 -14.73
C LEU A 95 -11.38 0.73 -15.87
N GLU A 96 -12.18 -0.29 -16.18
CA GLU A 96 -11.90 -1.23 -17.27
C GLU A 96 -11.84 -0.54 -18.64
N LYS A 97 -12.74 0.42 -18.90
CA LYS A 97 -12.70 1.21 -20.14
C LYS A 97 -11.47 2.09 -20.21
N GLU A 98 -11.06 2.70 -19.10
CA GLU A 98 -9.86 3.53 -19.03
C GLU A 98 -8.60 2.68 -19.32
N ILE A 99 -8.49 1.51 -18.68
CA ILE A 99 -7.39 0.56 -18.93
C ILE A 99 -7.39 0.10 -20.39
N ALA A 100 -8.54 -0.21 -20.97
CA ALA A 100 -8.64 -0.61 -22.38
C ALA A 100 -8.15 0.49 -23.34
N VAL A 101 -8.42 1.76 -23.04
CA VAL A 101 -7.91 2.90 -23.81
C VAL A 101 -6.39 3.03 -23.66
N MET A 102 -5.85 2.87 -22.45
CA MET A 102 -4.40 2.89 -22.21
C MET A 102 -3.68 1.76 -22.98
N LEU A 103 -4.22 0.55 -22.94
CA LEU A 103 -3.68 -0.61 -23.66
C LEU A 103 -3.71 -0.42 -25.17
N LYS A 104 -4.78 0.17 -25.70
CA LYS A 104 -4.88 0.46 -27.13
C LYS A 104 -3.84 1.49 -27.57
N ALA A 105 -3.62 2.54 -26.79
CA ALA A 105 -2.60 3.55 -27.06
C ALA A 105 -1.18 2.95 -27.02
N ALA A 106 -0.92 2.00 -26.13
CA ALA A 106 0.35 1.30 -26.04
C ALA A 106 0.62 0.34 -27.21
N TYR A 107 -0.43 -0.16 -27.88
CA TYR A 107 -0.27 -1.03 -29.05
C TYR A 107 0.28 -0.27 -30.28
N ASP A 108 0.11 1.05 -30.32
CA ASP A 108 0.62 1.91 -31.39
C ASP A 108 2.13 2.25 -31.25
N ASP A 109 2.75 1.98 -30.07
CA ASP A 109 4.19 2.16 -29.81
C ASP A 109 4.77 0.93 -29.05
N PRO A 110 5.35 -0.06 -29.76
CA PRO A 110 5.58 -1.42 -29.27
C PRO A 110 6.81 -1.58 -28.37
N VAL A 111 7.25 -0.54 -27.65
CA VAL A 111 8.27 -0.69 -26.59
C VAL A 111 7.61 -1.36 -25.39
N VAL A 112 7.43 -2.69 -25.48
CA VAL A 112 7.17 -3.66 -24.41
C VAL A 112 6.32 -3.07 -23.27
N PHE A 113 5.03 -2.82 -23.55
CA PHE A 113 4.07 -2.46 -22.50
C PHE A 113 3.87 -3.66 -21.57
N ILE A 114 4.60 -3.70 -20.47
CA ILE A 114 4.41 -4.69 -19.41
C ILE A 114 3.29 -4.18 -18.51
N MET A 115 2.14 -4.86 -18.48
CA MET A 115 1.00 -4.48 -17.63
C MET A 115 1.41 -4.29 -16.16
N ASP A 116 2.33 -5.13 -15.67
CA ASP A 116 2.86 -5.08 -14.30
C ASP A 116 3.61 -3.78 -13.97
N ASP A 117 4.09 -3.05 -14.98
CA ASP A 117 4.81 -1.78 -14.79
C ASP A 117 3.86 -0.56 -14.81
N HIS A 118 2.56 -0.78 -15.07
CA HIS A 118 1.57 0.29 -15.22
C HIS A 118 0.30 0.15 -14.38
N LEU A 119 0.00 -1.06 -13.87
CA LEU A 119 -1.23 -1.33 -13.13
C LEU A 119 -0.94 -2.03 -11.80
N PRO A 120 -1.77 -1.78 -10.76
CA PRO A 120 -1.56 -2.37 -9.47
C PRO A 120 -1.79 -3.89 -9.50
N GLU A 121 -0.84 -4.63 -8.94
CA GLU A 121 -0.86 -6.08 -8.91
C GLU A 121 -1.85 -6.59 -7.83
N PRO A 122 -2.81 -7.47 -8.18
CA PRO A 122 -3.92 -7.82 -7.28
C PRO A 122 -3.51 -8.62 -6.05
N VAL A 123 -2.50 -9.49 -6.12
CA VAL A 123 -2.04 -10.29 -4.96
C VAL A 123 -1.44 -9.38 -3.90
N SER A 124 -0.66 -8.37 -4.29
CA SER A 124 -0.07 -7.38 -3.41
C SER A 124 -1.16 -6.55 -2.72
N ALA A 125 -2.18 -6.13 -3.46
CA ALA A 125 -3.34 -5.46 -2.90
C ALA A 125 -4.12 -6.34 -1.92
N ILE A 126 -4.36 -7.62 -2.25
CA ILE A 126 -5.02 -8.59 -1.36
C ILE A 126 -4.22 -8.78 -0.06
N ARG A 127 -2.91 -8.98 -0.17
CA ARG A 127 -2.02 -9.15 0.99
C ARG A 127 -2.06 -7.93 1.91
N LEU A 128 -1.95 -6.73 1.33
CA LEU A 128 -2.02 -5.48 2.06
C LEU A 128 -3.39 -5.30 2.74
N ALA A 129 -4.48 -5.59 2.03
CA ALA A 129 -5.83 -5.51 2.56
C ALA A 129 -6.05 -6.41 3.76
N TYR A 130 -5.57 -7.66 3.72
CA TYR A 130 -5.64 -8.56 4.87
C TYR A 130 -4.79 -8.05 6.04
N LYS A 131 -3.53 -7.69 5.76
CA LYS A 131 -2.58 -7.23 6.79
C LYS A 131 -3.07 -5.98 7.52
N CYS A 132 -3.63 -5.02 6.79
CA CYS A 132 -4.03 -3.71 7.31
C CYS A 132 -5.53 -3.59 7.59
N GLY A 133 -6.32 -4.66 7.44
CA GLY A 133 -7.75 -4.65 7.68
C GLY A 133 -8.51 -3.69 6.76
N VAL A 134 -8.30 -3.79 5.44
CA VAL A 134 -8.98 -3.00 4.41
C VAL A 134 -9.81 -3.94 3.51
N PRO A 135 -10.86 -4.60 4.06
CA PRO A 135 -11.60 -5.63 3.31
C PRO A 135 -12.40 -5.07 2.14
N THR A 136 -12.63 -3.76 2.09
CA THR A 136 -13.43 -3.08 1.07
C THR A 136 -12.88 -3.27 -0.34
N ILE A 137 -11.56 -3.40 -0.50
CA ILE A 137 -10.92 -3.57 -1.81
C ILE A 137 -10.84 -5.04 -2.26
N LEU A 138 -11.07 -6.00 -1.36
CA LEU A 138 -10.90 -7.43 -1.64
C LEU A 138 -11.78 -7.93 -2.79
N PRO A 139 -13.08 -7.58 -2.90
CA PRO A 139 -13.91 -8.10 -4.00
C PRO A 139 -13.36 -7.74 -5.38
N ALA A 140 -12.92 -6.50 -5.55
CA ALA A 140 -12.34 -6.02 -6.80
C ALA A 140 -10.99 -6.69 -7.11
N ALA A 141 -10.13 -6.81 -6.09
CA ALA A 141 -8.81 -7.42 -6.24
C ALA A 141 -8.90 -8.92 -6.57
N PHE A 142 -9.78 -9.67 -5.89
CA PHE A 142 -10.02 -11.08 -6.22
C PHE A 142 -10.65 -11.27 -7.60
N TYR A 143 -11.59 -10.40 -7.98
CA TYR A 143 -12.17 -10.44 -9.31
C TYR A 143 -11.11 -10.20 -10.38
N HIS A 144 -10.23 -9.20 -10.20
CA HIS A 144 -9.12 -8.94 -11.10
C HIS A 144 -8.19 -10.16 -11.21
N LEU A 145 -7.76 -10.71 -10.07
CA LEU A 145 -6.89 -11.89 -10.01
C LEU A 145 -7.49 -13.08 -10.77
N SER A 146 -8.80 -13.32 -10.64
CA SER A 146 -9.48 -14.44 -11.33
C SER A 146 -9.50 -14.31 -12.86
N ARG A 147 -9.29 -13.11 -13.38
CA ARG A 147 -9.29 -12.80 -14.81
C ARG A 147 -7.90 -12.80 -15.42
N LEU A 148 -6.85 -12.74 -14.60
CA LEU A 148 -5.49 -12.85 -15.09
C LEU A 148 -5.25 -14.29 -15.55
N PRO A 149 -4.74 -14.51 -16.77
CA PRO A 149 -4.37 -15.85 -17.19
C PRO A 149 -3.22 -16.34 -16.31
N MET A 150 -3.23 -17.61 -15.96
CA MET A 150 -2.25 -18.26 -15.08
C MET A 150 -0.79 -18.19 -15.57
N ARG A 151 -0.50 -17.53 -16.70
CA ARG A 151 0.80 -17.53 -17.37
C ARG A 151 1.25 -16.12 -17.75
N TRP A 152 1.70 -15.37 -16.74
CA TRP A 152 2.70 -14.30 -16.90
C TRP A 152 3.63 -14.33 -15.69
N ASP A 153 4.31 -15.45 -15.52
CA ASP A 153 5.47 -15.51 -14.63
C ASP A 153 6.66 -14.88 -15.37
N ARG A 154 7.29 -13.89 -14.74
CA ARG A 154 8.40 -13.05 -15.30
C ARG A 154 9.62 -13.87 -15.75
N THR A 155 9.64 -15.16 -15.47
CA THR A 155 10.69 -16.14 -15.72
C THR A 155 10.73 -16.67 -17.15
N GLU A 156 9.62 -16.65 -17.90
CA GLU A 156 9.61 -17.22 -19.26
C GLU A 156 10.10 -16.27 -20.36
N LEU A 157 10.19 -14.96 -20.11
CA LEU A 157 10.62 -13.97 -21.12
C LEU A 157 12.14 -13.71 -21.15
N LYS A 158 12.92 -14.28 -20.22
CA LYS A 158 14.38 -14.13 -20.17
C LYS A 158 15.15 -15.21 -20.96
N THR A 159 14.47 -16.16 -21.60
CA THR A 159 15.14 -17.28 -22.31
C THR A 159 15.10 -17.15 -23.84
N ILE A 160 14.65 -16.00 -24.36
CA ILE A 160 14.67 -15.70 -25.80
C ILE A 160 15.38 -14.35 -26.01
N GLY A 161 16.70 -14.37 -25.89
CA GLY A 161 17.58 -13.23 -26.09
C GLY A 161 19.04 -13.66 -26.05
#